data_AF-A0A9J8AIM9-F1
#
_entry.id   AF-A0A9J8AIM9-F1
#
_cell.length_a   1.000
_cell.length_b   1.000
_cell.length_c   1.000
_cell.angle_alpha   90.00
_cell.angle_beta   90.00
_cell.angle_gamma   90.00
#
_symmetry.space_group_name_H-M   'P 1'
#
loop_
_entity.id
_entity.type
_entity.pdbx_description
1 polymer ?
#
loop_
_entity_poly.entity_id
_entity_poly.type
_entity_poly.pdbx_seq_one_letter_code
_entity_poly.pdbx_strand_id
1 'polypeptide(L)'
;MSQPCKYSNKVLIGNWAEERLHFTRDCEMANSSYRMDYMPHMPHRPDAVMCQRAFRRSEGLPLRQLFSHHDVPSSHCLVSQYDESYGRQASSSLPTLHSWNSFKLARVPERSDHPIQGPPTNFGLAASWRARMEQQRAVVPTLKKLFLCNYSELGLKL
;
A
#
# COMPACT_ATOMS: atom_id res chain seq x y z
N MET A 1 71.57 31.78 -4.48
CA MET A 1 71.23 30.34 -4.39
C MET A 1 71.66 29.72 -5.71
N SER A 2 72.68 28.86 -5.71
CA SER A 2 73.16 28.18 -6.93
C SER A 2 72.23 27.02 -7.27
N GLN A 3 71.88 26.87 -8.55
CA GLN A 3 71.20 25.66 -9.01
C GLN A 3 72.22 24.51 -9.14
N PRO A 4 71.86 23.28 -8.73
CA PRO A 4 72.72 22.12 -8.92
C PRO A 4 72.83 21.77 -10.41
N CYS A 5 74.02 21.32 -10.83
CA CYS A 5 74.27 20.82 -12.18
C CYS A 5 73.33 19.64 -12.49
N LYS A 6 72.66 19.67 -13.64
CA LYS A 6 71.79 18.57 -14.11
C LYS A 6 72.61 17.63 -14.98
N TYR A 7 72.52 16.33 -14.70
CA TYR A 7 73.24 15.28 -15.42
C TYR A 7 72.26 14.36 -16.16
N SER A 8 72.76 13.59 -17.12
CA SER A 8 71.95 12.59 -17.83
C SER A 8 71.62 11.40 -16.93
N ASN A 9 70.44 10.78 -17.12
CA ASN A 9 69.96 9.57 -16.44
C ASN A 9 70.78 8.28 -16.73
N LYS A 10 71.98 8.42 -17.27
CA LYS A 10 73.00 7.36 -17.37
C LYS A 10 74.10 7.50 -16.34
N VAL A 11 74.23 8.68 -15.74
CA VAL A 11 75.23 9.00 -14.75
C VAL A 11 74.63 8.71 -13.37
N LEU A 12 75.35 7.94 -12.56
CA LEU A 12 74.90 7.47 -11.24
C LEU A 12 75.04 8.57 -10.17
N ILE A 13 74.49 9.75 -10.42
CA ILE A 13 74.60 10.95 -9.58
C ILE A 13 73.20 11.52 -9.34
N GLY A 14 72.93 11.94 -8.11
CA GLY A 14 71.61 12.49 -7.74
C GLY A 14 70.53 11.41 -7.74
N ASN A 15 69.32 11.75 -8.20
CA ASN A 15 68.14 10.87 -8.16
C ASN A 15 68.07 9.86 -9.33
N TRP A 16 69.23 9.44 -9.84
CA TRP A 16 69.35 8.63 -11.07
C TRP A 16 68.53 7.34 -11.02
N ALA A 17 68.42 6.69 -9.86
CA ALA A 17 67.72 5.42 -9.72
C ALA A 17 66.19 5.59 -9.89
N GLU A 18 65.61 6.64 -9.30
CA GLU A 18 64.18 6.93 -9.44
C GLU A 18 63.85 7.50 -10.83
N GLU A 19 64.74 8.29 -11.41
CA GLU A 19 64.56 8.80 -12.79
C GLU A 19 64.51 7.66 -13.82
N ARG A 20 65.18 6.52 -13.57
CA ARG A 20 65.05 5.30 -14.41
C ARG A 20 63.81 4.48 -14.09
N LEU A 21 63.34 4.54 -12.85
CA LEU A 21 62.16 3.84 -12.38
C LEU A 21 60.90 4.60 -12.84
N HIS A 22 60.70 4.68 -14.15
CA HIS A 22 59.42 5.11 -14.71
C HIS A 22 58.37 4.08 -14.28
N PHE A 23 57.63 4.41 -13.22
CA PHE A 23 56.56 3.57 -12.70
C PHE A 23 55.48 3.49 -13.77
N THR A 24 55.52 2.43 -14.58
CA THR A 24 54.45 2.13 -15.52
C THR A 24 53.34 1.54 -14.67
N ARG A 25 52.58 2.40 -13.99
CA ARG A 25 51.40 1.97 -13.25
C ARG A 25 50.38 1.63 -14.31
N ASP A 26 50.21 0.35 -14.61
CA ASP A 26 49.04 -0.10 -15.34
C ASP A 26 47.82 0.44 -14.60
N CYS A 27 46.95 1.16 -15.31
CA CYS A 27 45.75 1.73 -14.73
C CYS A 27 44.70 0.63 -14.52
N GLU A 28 45.05 -0.38 -13.74
CA GLU A 28 44.08 -1.34 -13.23
C GLU A 28 43.12 -0.57 -12.34
N MET A 29 41.94 -0.30 -12.88
CA MET A 29 40.85 0.33 -12.15
C MET A 29 40.48 -0.62 -11.01
N ALA A 30 40.83 -0.24 -9.78
CA ALA A 30 40.48 -1.02 -8.61
C ALA A 30 38.96 -1.17 -8.54
N ASN A 31 38.49 -2.41 -8.56
CA ASN A 31 37.08 -2.70 -8.38
C ASN A 31 36.69 -2.48 -6.92
N SER A 32 35.47 -2.03 -6.67
CA SER A 32 34.92 -2.02 -5.31
C SER A 32 34.61 -3.44 -4.85
N SER A 33 34.71 -3.69 -3.54
CA SER A 33 34.26 -4.94 -2.93
C SER A 33 32.81 -5.25 -3.32
N TYR A 34 31.95 -4.24 -3.34
CA TYR A 34 30.57 -4.36 -3.81
C TYR A 34 30.44 -4.95 -5.23
N ARG A 35 31.27 -4.51 -6.19
CA ARG A 35 31.22 -5.02 -7.56
C ARG A 35 31.72 -6.46 -7.67
N MET A 36 32.59 -6.88 -6.76
CA MET A 36 33.07 -8.26 -6.67
C MET A 36 32.05 -9.17 -6.00
N ASP A 37 31.39 -8.69 -4.94
CA ASP A 37 30.42 -9.46 -4.15
C ASP A 37 29.07 -9.60 -4.89
N TYR A 38 28.62 -8.53 -5.57
CA TYR A 38 27.34 -8.48 -6.26
C TYR A 38 27.52 -8.56 -7.77
N MET A 39 28.01 -9.71 -8.25
CA MET A 39 28.01 -10.01 -9.68
C MET A 39 26.64 -10.54 -10.11
N PRO A 40 26.00 -9.96 -11.15
CA PRO A 40 24.76 -10.49 -11.69
C PRO A 40 24.98 -11.91 -12.22
N HIS A 41 24.47 -12.91 -11.49
CA HIS A 41 24.52 -14.30 -11.94
C HIS A 41 23.46 -14.52 -13.03
N MET A 42 23.83 -14.27 -14.29
CA MET A 42 22.91 -14.27 -15.43
C MET A 42 22.11 -15.57 -15.67
N PRO A 43 22.62 -16.80 -15.43
CA PRO A 43 21.86 -18.00 -15.75
C PRO A 43 20.85 -18.42 -14.66
N HIS A 44 20.86 -17.79 -13.47
CA HIS A 44 19.95 -18.16 -12.38
C HIS A 44 19.08 -16.97 -11.97
N ARG A 45 17.94 -16.83 -12.64
CA ARG A 45 16.85 -16.00 -12.13
C ARG A 45 15.94 -16.88 -11.29
N PRO A 46 15.52 -16.44 -10.09
CA PRO A 46 14.51 -17.17 -9.34
C PRO A 46 13.24 -17.26 -10.19
N ASP A 47 12.67 -18.46 -10.28
CA ASP A 47 11.44 -18.68 -11.05
C ASP A 47 10.31 -17.81 -10.47
N ALA A 48 9.85 -16.85 -11.27
CA ALA A 48 8.79 -15.93 -10.87
C ALA A 48 7.49 -16.68 -10.49
N VAL A 49 7.21 -17.82 -11.13
CA VAL A 49 6.03 -18.65 -10.83
C VAL A 49 6.19 -19.30 -9.46
N MET A 50 7.37 -19.83 -9.16
CA MET A 50 7.70 -20.37 -7.84
C MET A 50 7.54 -19.29 -6.74
N CYS A 51 8.11 -18.09 -6.94
CA CYS A 51 7.99 -16.99 -6.00
C CYS A 51 6.53 -16.57 -5.79
N GLN A 52 5.75 -16.44 -6.87
CA GLN A 52 4.33 -16.09 -6.76
C GLN A 52 3.53 -17.15 -6.01
N ARG A 53 3.80 -18.44 -6.24
CA ARG A 53 3.16 -19.54 -5.49
C ARG A 53 3.52 -19.50 -4.01
N ALA A 54 4.78 -19.26 -3.68
CA ALA A 54 5.22 -19.13 -2.29
C ALA A 54 4.53 -17.95 -1.59
N PHE A 55 4.45 -16.79 -2.27
CA PHE A 55 3.75 -15.62 -1.75
C PHE A 55 2.27 -15.90 -1.49
N ARG A 56 1.55 -16.48 -2.47
CA ARG A 56 0.13 -16.85 -2.30
C ARG A 56 -0.09 -17.85 -1.16
N ARG A 57 0.83 -18.79 -0.95
CA ARG A 57 0.76 -19.73 0.19
C ARG A 57 0.95 -19.03 1.53
N SER A 58 1.72 -17.94 1.56
CA SER A 58 1.97 -17.15 2.78
C SER A 58 0.84 -16.17 3.13
N GLU A 59 -0.16 -15.97 2.26
CA GLU A 59 -1.31 -15.08 2.52
C GLU A 59 -2.15 -15.55 3.72
N GLY A 60 -2.05 -16.82 4.12
CA GLY A 60 -2.67 -17.36 5.33
C GLY A 60 -4.17 -17.64 5.17
N LEU A 61 -4.87 -17.77 6.30
CA LEU A 61 -6.31 -18.01 6.33
C LEU A 61 -7.08 -16.69 6.14
N PRO A 62 -8.21 -16.71 5.41
CA PRO A 62 -9.05 -15.53 5.28
C PRO A 62 -9.58 -15.07 6.65
N LEU A 63 -9.55 -13.76 6.89
CA LEU A 63 -10.01 -13.14 8.14
C LEU A 63 -11.42 -13.55 8.55
N ARG A 64 -12.30 -13.79 7.56
CA ARG A 64 -13.66 -14.28 7.83
C ARG A 64 -13.62 -15.59 8.61
N GLN A 65 -12.76 -16.54 8.29
CA GLN A 65 -12.67 -17.82 9.01
C GLN A 65 -12.10 -17.66 10.43
N LEU A 66 -11.27 -16.65 10.66
CA LEU A 66 -10.67 -16.41 11.98
C LEU A 66 -11.61 -15.68 12.93
N PHE A 67 -12.41 -14.74 12.40
CA PHE A 67 -13.21 -13.81 13.22
C PHE A 67 -14.72 -13.98 13.06
N SER A 68 -15.21 -14.86 12.17
CA SER A 68 -16.64 -15.11 12.05
C SER A 68 -17.16 -15.87 13.25
N HIS A 69 -18.24 -15.36 13.84
CA HIS A 69 -19.03 -16.05 14.85
C HIS A 69 -20.38 -16.43 14.22
N HIS A 70 -20.70 -17.72 14.18
CA HIS A 70 -21.97 -18.26 13.67
C HIS A 70 -22.35 -17.92 12.22
N ASP A 71 -21.37 -17.68 11.35
CA ASP A 71 -21.60 -17.36 9.93
C ASP A 71 -22.55 -16.16 9.68
N VAL A 72 -22.68 -15.26 10.66
CA VAL A 72 -23.60 -14.12 10.57
C VAL A 72 -23.13 -13.14 9.48
N PRO A 73 -23.98 -12.81 8.49
CA PRO A 73 -23.66 -11.78 7.51
C PRO A 73 -23.48 -10.42 8.17
N SER A 74 -22.49 -9.65 7.72
CA SER A 74 -22.26 -8.27 8.21
C SER A 74 -23.48 -7.35 8.03
N SER A 75 -24.41 -7.69 7.15
CA SER A 75 -25.66 -6.93 6.93
C SER A 75 -26.65 -7.03 8.10
N HIS A 76 -26.48 -7.98 9.02
CA HIS A 76 -27.39 -8.18 10.14
C HIS A 76 -27.32 -7.06 11.19
N CYS A 77 -26.23 -6.29 11.24
CA CYS A 77 -26.01 -5.25 12.25
C CYS A 77 -26.03 -3.82 11.66
N LEU A 78 -26.75 -3.61 10.55
CA LEU A 78 -26.83 -2.29 9.91
C LEU A 78 -27.81 -1.32 10.58
N VAL A 79 -28.70 -1.82 11.43
CA VAL A 79 -29.69 -1.03 12.16
C VAL A 79 -29.23 -0.88 13.60
N SER A 80 -29.17 0.36 14.08
CA SER A 80 -28.83 0.63 15.47
C SER A 80 -30.02 0.39 16.39
N GLN A 81 -29.77 0.08 17.67
CA GLN A 81 -30.84 -0.06 18.67
C GLN A 81 -31.66 1.25 18.82
N TYR A 82 -31.03 2.40 18.57
CA TYR A 82 -31.71 3.70 18.55
C TYR A 82 -32.71 3.78 17.38
N ASP A 83 -32.28 3.44 16.16
CA ASP A 83 -33.15 3.42 14.99
C ASP A 83 -34.29 2.40 15.15
N GLU A 84 -34.04 1.28 15.81
CA GLU A 84 -35.09 0.31 16.13
C GLU A 84 -36.10 0.84 17.16
N SER A 85 -35.64 1.57 18.18
CA SER A 85 -36.51 2.05 19.26
C SER A 85 -37.35 3.26 18.87
N TYR A 86 -36.79 4.15 18.03
CA TYR A 86 -37.41 5.42 17.66
C TYR A 86 -37.77 5.55 16.18
N GLY A 87 -37.33 4.60 15.34
CA GLY A 87 -37.64 4.60 13.92
C GLY A 87 -39.08 4.18 13.62
N ARG A 88 -39.43 4.30 12.33
CA ARG A 88 -40.74 3.91 11.78
C ARG A 88 -40.84 2.43 11.39
N GLN A 89 -39.99 1.56 11.95
CA GLN A 89 -40.04 0.12 11.64
C GLN A 89 -40.85 -0.64 12.69
N ALA A 90 -41.58 -1.67 12.24
CA ALA A 90 -42.49 -2.42 13.08
C ALA A 90 -41.76 -3.24 14.15
N SER A 91 -42.40 -3.31 15.32
CA SER A 91 -41.96 -3.93 16.55
C SER A 91 -41.51 -5.39 16.40
N SER A 92 -40.36 -5.71 16.98
CA SER A 92 -39.96 -7.08 17.30
C SER A 92 -41.03 -7.79 18.13
N SER A 93 -41.28 -9.07 17.85
CA SER A 93 -42.18 -9.93 18.62
C SER A 93 -41.62 -10.31 20.00
N LEU A 94 -40.37 -9.93 20.28
CA LEU A 94 -39.67 -10.26 21.51
C LEU A 94 -39.94 -9.22 22.61
N PRO A 95 -39.93 -9.64 23.88
CA PRO A 95 -40.13 -8.73 25.00
C PRO A 95 -38.98 -7.72 25.10
N THR A 96 -39.30 -6.53 25.61
CA THR A 96 -38.32 -5.45 25.82
C THR A 96 -37.28 -5.80 26.88
N LEU A 97 -37.66 -6.58 27.90
CA LEU A 97 -36.77 -7.03 28.97
C LEU A 97 -36.72 -8.55 28.99
N HIS A 98 -35.54 -9.10 29.30
CA HIS A 98 -35.39 -10.54 29.53
C HIS A 98 -36.28 -11.03 30.67
N SER A 99 -36.77 -12.27 30.52
CA SER A 99 -37.50 -12.99 31.57
C SER A 99 -36.88 -14.35 31.81
N TRP A 100 -36.97 -14.86 33.03
CA TRP A 100 -36.53 -16.23 33.34
C TRP A 100 -37.59 -17.22 32.90
N ASN A 101 -37.20 -18.20 32.07
CA ASN A 101 -38.08 -19.31 31.70
C ASN A 101 -37.69 -20.57 32.45
N SER A 102 -38.55 -21.00 33.38
CA SER A 102 -38.32 -22.17 34.23
C SER A 102 -38.26 -23.48 33.44
N PHE A 103 -39.03 -23.63 32.35
CA PHE A 103 -39.02 -24.83 31.52
C PHE A 103 -37.72 -24.99 30.73
N LYS A 104 -37.14 -23.88 30.25
CA LYS A 104 -35.87 -23.87 29.52
C LYS A 104 -34.65 -23.73 30.42
N LEU A 105 -34.85 -23.44 31.72
CA LEU A 105 -33.80 -23.10 32.69
C LEU A 105 -32.82 -22.03 32.15
N ALA A 106 -33.37 -21.05 31.41
CA ALA A 106 -32.59 -20.03 30.73
C ALA A 106 -33.33 -18.70 30.71
N ARG A 107 -32.58 -17.61 30.53
CA ARG A 107 -33.17 -16.31 30.20
C ARG A 107 -33.68 -16.35 28.75
N VAL A 108 -34.92 -15.91 28.55
CA VAL A 108 -35.49 -15.74 27.22
C VAL A 108 -34.78 -14.58 26.54
N PRO A 109 -34.46 -14.69 25.24
CA PRO A 109 -33.85 -13.60 24.51
C PRO A 109 -34.72 -12.35 24.56
N GLU A 110 -34.08 -11.22 24.80
CA GLU A 110 -34.75 -9.93 24.72
C GLU A 110 -34.68 -9.37 23.30
N ARG A 111 -35.42 -8.28 23.07
CA ARG A 111 -35.39 -7.59 21.79
C ARG A 111 -33.97 -7.18 21.37
N SER A 112 -33.11 -6.80 22.32
CA SER A 112 -31.74 -6.36 22.01
C SER A 112 -30.84 -7.50 21.51
N ASP A 113 -31.11 -8.74 21.91
CA ASP A 113 -30.35 -9.92 21.50
C ASP A 113 -30.57 -10.27 20.02
N HIS A 114 -31.67 -9.79 19.44
CA HIS A 114 -32.09 -10.07 18.08
C HIS A 114 -32.35 -8.76 17.33
N PRO A 115 -31.29 -8.06 16.89
CA PRO A 115 -31.43 -6.81 16.16
C PRO A 115 -32.23 -7.03 14.87
N ILE A 116 -33.02 -6.03 14.50
CA ILE A 116 -33.79 -6.06 13.26
C ILE A 116 -32.86 -6.19 12.05
N GLN A 117 -33.12 -7.20 11.24
CA GLN A 117 -32.43 -7.42 9.98
C GLN A 117 -33.10 -6.60 8.89
N GLY A 118 -32.40 -5.58 8.39
CA GLY A 118 -32.96 -4.72 7.37
C GLY A 118 -31.95 -3.72 6.81
N PRO A 119 -32.33 -3.01 5.73
CA PRO A 119 -31.52 -1.91 5.25
C PRO A 119 -31.43 -0.81 6.31
N PRO A 120 -30.28 -0.12 6.41
CA PRO A 120 -30.13 1.00 7.33
C PRO A 120 -31.09 2.13 6.92
N THR A 121 -31.66 2.82 7.90
CA THR A 121 -32.59 3.95 7.67
C THR A 121 -31.96 5.03 6.80
N ASN A 122 -30.64 5.28 6.95
CA ASN A 122 -29.78 6.13 6.10
C ASN A 122 -30.25 7.59 5.91
N PHE A 123 -31.43 7.99 6.38
CA PHE A 123 -32.00 9.35 6.35
C PHE A 123 -31.83 10.10 5.01
N GLY A 124 -31.76 9.37 3.89
CA GLY A 124 -31.47 9.94 2.57
C GLY A 124 -30.03 10.39 2.32
N LEU A 125 -29.10 10.19 3.26
CA LEU A 125 -27.68 10.58 3.14
C LEU A 125 -27.00 9.91 1.95
N ALA A 126 -27.22 8.61 1.74
CA ALA A 126 -26.65 7.95 0.56
C ALA A 126 -27.21 8.52 -0.76
N ALA A 127 -28.47 8.95 -0.80
CA ALA A 127 -29.04 9.55 -2.00
C ALA A 127 -28.43 10.94 -2.27
N SER A 128 -28.31 11.78 -1.23
CA SER A 128 -27.69 13.10 -1.35
C SER A 128 -26.20 13.01 -1.70
N TRP A 129 -25.48 12.06 -1.12
CA TRP A 129 -24.07 11.81 -1.44
C TRP A 129 -23.88 11.36 -2.88
N ARG A 130 -24.71 10.42 -3.38
CA ARG A 130 -24.65 9.99 -4.79
C ARG A 130 -24.95 11.15 -5.74
N ALA A 131 -25.96 11.97 -5.44
CA ALA A 131 -26.29 13.14 -6.24
C ALA A 131 -25.12 14.13 -6.29
N ARG A 132 -24.48 14.40 -5.14
CA ARG A 132 -23.29 15.25 -5.06
C ARG A 132 -22.11 14.68 -5.86
N MET A 133 -21.87 13.38 -5.78
CA MET A 133 -20.79 12.72 -6.53
C MET A 133 -21.03 12.81 -8.04
N GLU A 134 -22.27 12.67 -8.48
CA GLU A 134 -22.63 12.81 -9.89
C GLU A 134 -22.39 14.25 -10.40
N GLN A 135 -22.77 15.25 -9.59
CA GLN A 135 -22.46 16.65 -9.88
C GLN A 135 -20.94 16.88 -10.00
N GLN A 136 -20.14 16.31 -9.10
CA GLN A 136 -18.68 16.44 -9.18
C GLN A 136 -18.12 15.76 -10.42
N ARG A 137 -18.58 14.55 -10.75
CA ARG A 137 -18.18 13.83 -11.97
C ARG A 137 -18.52 14.59 -13.24
N ALA A 138 -19.65 15.29 -13.29
CA ALA A 138 -20.02 16.14 -14.42
C ALA A 138 -19.11 17.37 -14.59
N VAL A 139 -18.48 17.86 -13.51
CA VAL A 139 -17.58 19.03 -13.54
C VAL A 139 -16.15 18.67 -14.00
N VAL A 140 -15.67 17.45 -13.73
CA VAL A 140 -14.29 17.02 -14.08
C VAL A 140 -13.95 17.16 -15.58
N PRO A 141 -14.82 16.75 -16.53
CA PRO A 141 -14.58 16.93 -17.96
C PRO A 141 -14.50 18.41 -18.36
N THR A 142 -15.30 19.25 -17.73
CA THR A 142 -15.34 20.70 -17.96
C THR A 142 -14.05 21.36 -17.50
N LEU A 143 -13.55 20.99 -16.31
CA LEU A 143 -12.24 21.44 -15.82
C LEU A 143 -11.09 20.94 -16.70
N LYS A 144 -11.15 19.68 -17.16
CA LYS A 144 -10.14 19.12 -18.08
C LYS A 144 -10.14 19.85 -19.42
N LYS A 145 -11.31 20.21 -19.96
CA LYS A 145 -11.44 21.03 -21.18
C LYS A 145 -10.88 22.44 -20.97
N LEU A 146 -11.22 23.12 -19.87
CA LEU A 146 -10.71 24.45 -19.55
C LEU A 146 -9.17 24.44 -19.38
N PHE A 147 -8.64 23.42 -18.71
CA PHE A 147 -7.20 23.22 -18.58
C PHE A 147 -6.56 23.10 -19.97
N LEU A 148 -7.03 22.16 -20.81
CA LEU A 148 -6.50 21.97 -22.17
C LEU A 148 -6.64 23.23 -23.05
N CYS A 149 -7.74 23.99 -22.93
CA CYS A 149 -7.94 25.27 -23.62
C CYS A 149 -6.85 26.29 -23.22
N ASN A 150 -6.59 26.44 -21.92
CA ASN A 150 -5.57 27.37 -21.42
C ASN A 150 -4.16 27.01 -21.94
N TYR A 151 -3.80 25.73 -22.03
CA TYR A 151 -2.49 25.33 -22.59
C TYR A 151 -2.42 25.48 -24.12
N SER A 152 -3.54 25.34 -24.82
CA SER A 152 -3.61 25.60 -26.27
C SER A 152 -3.48 27.09 -26.62
N GLU A 153 -4.02 27.99 -25.79
CA GLU A 153 -3.89 29.43 -25.95
C GLU A 153 -2.49 29.95 -25.62
N LEU A 154 -1.77 29.27 -24.71
CA LEU A 154 -0.37 29.57 -24.38
C LEU A 154 0.65 29.01 -25.39
N GLY A 155 0.21 28.40 -26.50
CA GLY A 155 1.07 28.03 -27.62
C GLY A 155 2.10 26.94 -27.33
N LEU A 156 2.00 26.24 -26.19
CA LEU A 156 2.88 25.13 -25.85
C LEU A 156 2.27 23.83 -26.38
N LYS A 157 2.67 23.44 -27.60
CA LYS A 157 2.46 22.07 -28.09
C LYS A 157 3.38 21.14 -27.28
N LEU A 158 2.76 20.23 -26.52
CA LEU A 158 3.43 19.00 -26.06
C LEU A 158 3.75 18.11 -27.26
#